data_AF-A0A356KZQ5-F1
#
_entry.id   AF-A0A356KZQ5-F1
#
_cell.length_a   1.000
_cell.length_b   1.000
_cell.length_c   1.000
_cell.angle_alpha   90.00
_cell.angle_beta   90.00
_cell.angle_gamma   90.00
#
_symmetry.space_group_name_H-M   'P 1'
#
loop_
_entity.id
_entity.type
_entity.pdbx_description
1 polymer ?
#
loop_
_entity_poly.entity_id
_entity_poly.type
_entity_poly.pdbx_seq_one_letter_code
_entity_poly.pdbx_strand_id
1 'polypeptide(L)'
;MEKLKKGIEKRLKGLRQKLRSTPPKIRKEMRLCILASLLLSLLAFLSSSGSTVLQDGFRLPRSHYGGQKQYVSLEVSGLSKDDAVPLDITVSPKRYTKEEANAVFQEIYEKIEELVVPEGESFANLQHDLTLMTKLPDEGVQLSWDFYPELDQESSTTDSEEERRTAAQEYVRSYRHLMDSDGTLHNEALPAGTVVTGCLSLIMSTDIVPEEDEGTTRYLKTQYHSSPYRIPVNIVPRTLSRYESLLLQLQNAITSQDEGSLGENTLSLPTEIDGQPISYREHRDRSYLWLPLLGVIAAMAIYMRQGQLKREEQKKRANLLLLDYSELVSKLIVYIGAGLTIRNALETISRHFDALLERGIQEDRPLYQELRTMVLQFQRNIPESEIYLSFGRRVNLKPYTKLVSLIEQNRQNGSKNLRSMLELEMEDAFEERKTTARRLGEEAGTKLLLPLFLMLGIVMVIVIVPAMSALG
;
A
#
# COMPACT_ATOMS: atom_id res chain seq x y z
N MET A 1 34.61 41.85 15.49
CA MET A 1 33.33 41.49 16.16
C MET A 1 32.20 42.49 15.83
N GLU A 2 32.36 43.79 16.09
CA GLU A 2 31.28 44.78 15.94
C GLU A 2 30.82 45.05 14.49
N LYS A 3 31.76 45.04 13.53
CA LYS A 3 31.45 45.16 12.08
C LYS A 3 30.66 43.97 11.53
N LEU A 4 30.90 42.76 12.07
CA LEU A 4 30.18 41.55 11.68
C LEU A 4 28.72 41.60 12.18
N LYS A 5 28.52 42.05 13.42
CA LYS A 5 27.20 42.25 14.05
C LYS A 5 26.35 43.26 13.27
N LYS A 6 26.91 44.43 12.92
CA LYS A 6 26.22 45.45 12.10
C LYS A 6 25.89 44.95 10.68
N GLY A 7 26.76 44.14 10.09
CA GLY A 7 26.52 43.51 8.77
C GLY A 7 25.36 42.52 8.79
N ILE A 8 25.27 41.69 9.84
CA ILE A 8 24.22 40.70 10.03
C ILE A 8 22.87 41.39 10.32
N GLU A 9 22.84 42.42 11.16
CA GLU A 9 21.62 43.18 11.45
C GLU A 9 21.06 43.92 10.22
N LYS A 10 21.95 44.48 9.38
CA LYS A 10 21.54 45.14 8.12
C LYS A 10 20.94 44.13 7.14
N ARG A 11 21.50 42.92 7.05
CA ARG A 11 20.95 41.83 6.23
C ARG A 11 19.62 41.28 6.78
N LEU A 12 19.50 41.14 8.10
CA LEU A 12 18.25 40.75 8.78
C LEU A 12 17.12 41.75 8.60
N LYS A 13 17.41 43.06 8.66
CA LYS A 13 16.42 44.12 8.38
C LYS A 13 15.96 44.09 6.92
N GLY A 14 16.90 43.90 5.97
CA GLY A 14 16.57 43.74 4.54
C GLY A 14 15.72 42.50 4.25
N LEU A 15 15.99 41.38 4.92
CA LEU A 15 15.19 40.16 4.85
C LEU A 15 13.78 40.35 5.44
N ARG A 16 13.64 41.01 6.60
CA ARG A 16 12.33 41.33 7.20
C ARG A 16 11.48 42.25 6.32
N GLN A 17 12.10 43.20 5.63
CA GLN A 17 11.40 44.11 4.72
C GLN A 17 10.88 43.38 3.48
N LYS A 18 11.67 42.46 2.90
CA LYS A 18 11.24 41.58 1.79
C LYS A 18 10.20 40.52 2.20
N LEU A 19 10.20 40.09 3.46
CA LEU A 19 9.20 39.15 4.00
C LEU A 19 7.81 39.79 4.22
N ARG A 20 7.75 41.13 4.35
CA ARG A 20 6.49 41.88 4.51
C ARG A 20 5.82 42.18 3.16
N SER A 21 6.57 42.27 2.07
CA SER A 21 6.06 42.56 0.72
C SER A 21 5.58 41.32 -0.05
N THR A 22 5.65 40.12 0.53
CA THR A 22 5.25 38.87 -0.12
C THR A 22 3.76 38.56 0.12
N PRO A 23 2.98 38.23 -0.92
CA PRO A 23 1.54 37.98 -0.76
C PRO A 23 1.25 36.79 0.17
N PRO A 24 0.12 36.79 0.90
CA PRO A 24 -0.16 35.85 1.98
C PRO A 24 -0.25 34.38 1.55
N LYS A 25 -0.59 34.10 0.28
CA LYS A 25 -0.57 32.73 -0.30
C LYS A 25 0.85 32.15 -0.35
N ILE A 26 1.82 32.91 -0.89
CA ILE A 26 3.22 32.48 -1.04
C ILE A 26 3.90 32.32 0.33
N ARG A 27 3.51 33.14 1.33
CA ARG A 27 4.01 32.99 2.71
C ARG A 27 3.54 31.68 3.36
N LYS A 28 2.37 31.14 3.01
CA LYS A 28 1.90 29.84 3.51
C LYS A 28 2.68 28.70 2.86
N GLU A 29 2.92 28.76 1.55
CA GLU A 29 3.71 27.77 0.80
C GLU A 29 5.18 27.75 1.25
N MET A 30 5.82 28.92 1.44
CA MET A 30 7.19 28.99 1.98
C MET A 30 7.28 28.42 3.40
N ARG A 31 6.31 28.71 4.28
CA ARG A 31 6.28 28.13 5.62
C ARG A 31 6.10 26.62 5.56
N LEU A 32 5.27 26.12 4.65
CA LEU A 32 5.07 24.68 4.46
C LEU A 32 6.36 24.01 3.98
N CYS A 33 7.06 24.57 2.97
CA CYS A 33 8.33 24.03 2.50
C CYS A 33 9.43 24.07 3.57
N ILE A 34 9.55 25.18 4.31
CA ILE A 34 10.54 25.29 5.38
C ILE A 34 10.22 24.30 6.49
N LEU A 35 8.95 24.18 6.89
CA LEU A 35 8.51 23.27 7.94
C LEU A 35 8.65 21.81 7.49
N ALA A 36 8.36 21.49 6.22
CA ALA A 36 8.63 20.19 5.63
C ALA A 36 10.12 19.89 5.59
N SER A 37 10.99 20.83 5.18
CA SER A 37 12.45 20.61 5.18
C SER A 37 13.02 20.47 6.59
N LEU A 38 12.48 21.20 7.56
CA LEU A 38 12.91 21.14 8.96
C LEU A 38 12.42 19.85 9.60
N LEU A 39 11.23 19.38 9.25
CA LEU A 39 10.66 18.10 9.69
C LEU A 39 11.40 16.93 9.04
N LEU A 40 11.79 17.02 7.75
CA LEU A 40 12.61 16.02 7.05
C LEU A 40 14.03 15.98 7.61
N SER A 41 14.61 17.15 7.93
CA SER A 41 15.89 17.25 8.64
C SER A 41 15.80 16.73 10.07
N LEU A 42 14.69 16.94 10.77
CA LEU A 42 14.45 16.42 12.11
C LEU A 42 14.24 14.91 12.08
N LEU A 43 13.53 14.37 11.08
CA LEU A 43 13.38 12.94 10.84
C LEU A 43 14.73 12.29 10.51
N ALA A 44 15.53 12.92 9.63
CA ALA A 44 16.88 12.47 9.33
C ALA A 44 17.78 12.52 10.58
N PHE A 45 17.66 13.54 11.42
CA PHE A 45 18.41 13.66 12.67
C PHE A 45 17.95 12.66 13.75
N LEU A 46 16.65 12.43 13.89
CA LEU A 46 16.07 11.41 14.78
C LEU A 46 16.46 10.00 14.33
N SER A 47 16.49 9.74 13.02
CA SER A 47 16.96 8.48 12.45
C SER A 47 18.49 8.33 12.53
N SER A 48 19.24 9.43 12.49
CA SER A 48 20.70 9.47 12.63
C SER A 48 21.16 9.46 14.09
N SER A 49 20.25 9.66 15.05
CA SER A 49 20.51 9.47 16.48
C SER A 49 20.55 7.98 16.86
N GLY A 50 21.03 7.14 15.94
CA GLY A 50 21.35 5.75 16.18
C GLY A 50 22.60 5.69 17.05
N SER A 51 22.44 5.08 18.22
CA SER A 51 23.48 4.66 19.17
C SER A 51 24.90 4.60 18.59
N THR A 52 25.86 5.23 19.27
CA THR A 52 27.28 4.94 19.05
C THR A 52 27.50 3.44 19.16
N VAL A 53 27.88 2.79 18.05
CA VAL A 53 28.08 1.32 18.00
C VAL A 53 29.26 0.90 18.88
N LEU A 54 30.20 1.81 19.13
CA LEU A 54 31.33 1.64 20.04
C LEU A 54 30.88 1.75 21.50
N GLN A 55 31.07 0.68 22.26
CA GLN A 55 30.94 0.67 23.72
C GLN A 55 32.23 1.18 24.39
N ASP A 56 32.15 1.48 25.68
CA ASP A 56 33.29 1.94 26.49
C ASP A 56 34.53 1.05 26.29
N GLY A 57 35.66 1.68 25.98
CA GLY A 57 36.94 0.99 25.75
C GLY A 57 37.13 0.38 24.35
N PHE A 58 36.54 0.97 23.30
CA PHE A 58 36.71 0.57 21.89
C PHE A 58 36.24 -0.85 21.57
N ARG A 59 35.11 -1.26 22.16
CA ARG A 59 34.53 -2.59 21.94
C ARG A 59 33.33 -2.51 21.01
N LEU A 60 33.29 -3.40 20.02
CA LEU A 60 32.13 -3.58 19.15
C LEU A 60 31.28 -4.76 19.68
N PRO A 61 29.97 -4.57 19.89
CA PRO A 61 29.09 -5.68 20.25
C PRO A 61 29.06 -6.70 19.11
N ARG A 62 29.00 -7.98 19.45
CA ARG A 62 28.74 -9.06 18.51
C ARG A 62 27.25 -9.38 18.51
N SER A 63 26.73 -9.83 17.37
CA SER A 63 25.41 -10.45 17.28
C SER A 63 25.32 -11.70 18.18
N HIS A 64 24.08 -12.06 18.54
CA HIS A 64 23.78 -13.27 19.31
C HIS A 64 24.20 -14.55 18.56
N TYR A 65 24.07 -15.70 19.23
CA TYR A 65 24.36 -17.01 18.64
C TYR A 65 23.45 -17.27 17.42
N GLY A 66 24.00 -17.75 16.31
CA GLY A 66 23.23 -17.92 15.06
C GLY A 66 22.95 -16.62 14.28
N GLY A 67 23.36 -15.46 14.79
CA GLY A 67 23.18 -14.17 14.13
C GLY A 67 24.04 -14.00 12.86
N GLN A 68 23.71 -12.98 12.06
CA GLN A 68 24.48 -12.67 10.84
C GLN A 68 25.77 -11.89 11.14
N LYS A 69 26.67 -11.83 10.16
CA LYS A 69 27.86 -10.97 10.20
C LYS A 69 27.43 -9.51 10.18
N GLN A 70 28.00 -8.71 11.07
CA GLN A 70 27.76 -7.27 11.13
C GLN A 70 28.89 -6.53 10.41
N TYR A 71 28.52 -5.59 9.53
CA TYR A 71 29.46 -4.72 8.82
C TYR A 71 29.40 -3.34 9.46
N VAL A 72 30.53 -2.87 10.01
CA VAL A 72 30.62 -1.57 10.70
C VAL A 72 31.76 -0.77 10.07
N SER A 73 31.46 0.45 9.62
CA SER A 73 32.48 1.39 9.13
C SER A 73 32.84 2.37 10.26
N LEU A 74 34.12 2.42 10.63
CA LEU A 74 34.65 3.32 11.66
C LEU A 74 35.73 4.23 11.08
N GLU A 75 35.84 5.45 11.60
CA GLU A 75 36.95 6.36 11.27
C GLU A 75 38.10 6.16 12.26
N VAL A 76 39.29 5.80 11.75
CA VAL A 76 40.49 5.58 12.55
C VAL A 76 41.47 6.74 12.35
N SER A 77 41.65 7.53 13.40
CA SER A 77 42.61 8.64 13.44
C SER A 77 43.98 8.16 13.95
N GLY A 78 45.08 8.69 13.38
CA GLY A 78 46.45 8.37 13.81
C GLY A 78 47.21 7.36 12.93
N LEU A 79 46.57 6.79 11.90
CA LEU A 79 47.23 6.00 10.84
C LEU A 79 47.91 6.89 9.78
N SER A 80 47.49 8.16 9.66
CA SER A 80 47.97 9.18 8.73
C SER A 80 48.23 10.48 9.50
N LYS A 81 49.18 11.30 9.03
CA LYS A 81 49.55 12.56 9.71
C LYS A 81 48.45 13.62 9.66
N ASP A 82 47.54 13.56 8.69
CA ASP A 82 46.64 14.68 8.41
C ASP A 82 45.14 14.33 8.35
N ASP A 83 44.72 13.06 8.23
CA ASP A 83 43.29 12.70 8.10
C ASP A 83 42.90 11.38 8.79
N ALA A 84 41.63 11.28 9.20
CA ALA A 84 41.02 10.04 9.66
C ALA A 84 40.71 9.11 8.47
N VAL A 85 41.05 7.83 8.59
CA VAL A 85 40.87 6.85 7.51
C VAL A 85 39.62 6.01 7.81
N PRO A 86 38.66 5.87 6.87
CA PRO A 86 37.54 4.97 7.04
C PRO A 86 38.01 3.51 6.96
N LEU A 87 37.62 2.70 7.95
CA LEU A 87 37.95 1.28 8.06
C LEU A 87 36.65 0.47 8.20
N ASP A 88 36.42 -0.41 7.22
CA ASP A 88 35.31 -1.35 7.26
C ASP A 88 35.68 -2.60 8.03
N ILE A 89 34.97 -2.84 9.13
CA ILE A 89 35.19 -3.95 10.04
C ILE A 89 34.03 -4.94 9.90
N THR A 90 34.36 -6.22 9.68
CA THR A 90 33.38 -7.31 9.71
C THR A 90 33.44 -8.01 11.07
N VAL A 91 32.34 -7.94 11.83
CA VAL A 91 32.20 -8.57 13.14
C VAL A 91 31.37 -9.85 12.98
N SER A 92 31.98 -11.00 13.25
CA SER A 92 31.29 -12.30 13.25
C SER A 92 30.45 -12.51 14.52
N PRO A 93 29.32 -13.24 14.45
CA PRO A 93 28.48 -13.59 15.60
C PRO A 93 29.24 -14.36 16.68
N LYS A 94 28.65 -14.46 17.87
CA LYS A 94 29.15 -15.35 18.92
C LYS A 94 29.04 -16.81 18.48
N ARG A 95 29.99 -17.62 18.94
CA ARG A 95 30.01 -19.09 18.81
C ARG A 95 30.18 -19.69 20.19
N TYR A 96 29.57 -20.84 20.41
CA TYR A 96 29.67 -21.56 21.67
C TYR A 96 31.05 -22.21 21.82
N THR A 97 31.50 -22.42 23.06
CA THR A 97 32.43 -23.52 23.33
C THR A 97 31.69 -24.85 23.28
N LYS A 98 32.42 -25.97 23.28
CA LYS A 98 31.79 -27.29 23.28
C LYS A 98 30.98 -27.55 24.55
N GLU A 99 31.47 -27.09 25.70
CA GLU A 99 30.79 -27.20 26.98
C GLU A 99 29.50 -26.36 27.01
N GLU A 100 29.58 -25.12 26.51
CA GLU A 100 28.42 -24.24 26.39
C GLU A 100 27.39 -24.81 25.41
N ALA A 101 27.82 -25.35 24.26
CA ALA A 101 26.94 -25.98 23.29
C ALA A 101 26.21 -27.18 23.90
N ASN A 102 26.91 -28.05 24.63
CA ASN A 102 26.30 -29.17 25.33
C ASN A 102 25.28 -28.72 26.38
N ALA A 103 25.58 -27.66 27.14
CA ALA A 103 24.65 -27.11 28.12
C ALA A 103 23.37 -26.56 27.45
N VAL A 104 23.51 -25.83 26.34
CA VAL A 104 22.39 -25.31 25.56
C VAL A 104 21.56 -26.45 24.95
N PHE A 105 22.21 -27.49 24.41
CA PHE A 105 21.50 -28.67 23.90
C PHE A 105 20.67 -29.37 24.98
N GLN A 106 21.20 -29.51 26.20
CA GLN A 106 20.43 -30.07 27.31
C GLN A 106 19.24 -29.19 27.68
N GLU A 107 19.42 -27.86 27.76
CA GLU A 107 18.32 -26.94 28.06
C GLU A 107 17.22 -26.98 26.98
N ILE A 108 17.61 -27.04 25.70
CA ILE A 108 16.65 -27.19 24.59
C ILE A 108 15.93 -28.52 24.71
N TYR A 109 16.64 -29.61 24.99
CA TYR A 109 16.03 -30.93 25.15
C TYR A 109 15.02 -30.98 26.31
N GLU A 110 15.31 -30.34 27.44
CA GLU A 110 14.39 -30.26 28.59
C GLU A 110 13.08 -29.51 28.24
N LYS A 111 13.13 -28.58 27.28
CA LYS A 111 11.98 -27.76 26.85
C LYS A 111 11.37 -28.22 25.52
N ILE A 112 11.93 -29.24 24.88
CA ILE A 112 11.57 -29.57 23.49
C ILE A 112 10.11 -30.03 23.35
N GLU A 113 9.58 -30.72 24.37
CA GLU A 113 8.18 -31.15 24.39
C GLU A 113 7.23 -29.96 24.42
N GLU A 114 7.49 -28.96 25.26
CA GLU A 114 6.70 -27.72 25.35
C GLU A 114 6.80 -26.88 24.07
N LEU A 115 7.95 -26.90 23.39
CA LEU A 115 8.20 -26.14 22.18
C LEU A 115 7.53 -26.75 20.93
N VAL A 116 7.35 -28.07 20.93
CA VAL A 116 6.96 -28.83 19.73
C VAL A 116 5.54 -29.38 19.84
N VAL A 117 5.10 -29.80 21.03
CA VAL A 117 3.78 -30.40 21.25
C VAL A 117 2.79 -29.33 21.73
N PRO A 118 1.60 -29.23 21.13
CA PRO A 118 0.56 -28.29 21.57
C PRO A 118 0.07 -28.51 23.00
N GLU A 119 -0.45 -27.45 23.62
CA GLU A 119 -0.99 -27.49 24.99
C GLU A 119 -2.05 -28.61 25.15
N GLY A 120 -1.76 -29.57 26.05
CA GLY A 120 -2.68 -30.66 26.39
C GLY A 120 -2.34 -32.02 25.78
N GLU A 121 -1.34 -32.09 24.90
CA GLU A 121 -0.78 -33.34 24.37
C GLU A 121 0.63 -33.61 24.91
N SER A 122 1.14 -34.82 24.69
CA SER A 122 2.50 -35.21 25.03
C SER A 122 3.05 -36.14 23.95
N PHE A 123 4.36 -36.33 23.91
CA PHE A 123 4.98 -37.29 23.00
C PHE A 123 4.40 -38.71 23.13
N ALA A 124 3.89 -39.06 24.31
CA ALA A 124 3.25 -40.34 24.59
C ALA A 124 1.81 -40.47 24.02
N ASN A 125 1.21 -39.40 23.50
CA ASN A 125 -0.13 -39.40 22.92
C ASN A 125 -0.28 -38.25 21.91
N LEU A 126 0.25 -38.45 20.70
CA LEU A 126 0.12 -37.50 19.59
C LEU A 126 -1.15 -37.81 18.78
N GLN A 127 -2.10 -36.87 18.76
CA GLN A 127 -3.40 -37.04 18.10
C GLN A 127 -3.60 -36.18 16.84
N HIS A 128 -2.59 -35.39 16.47
CA HIS A 128 -2.57 -34.56 15.27
C HIS A 128 -1.20 -34.60 14.57
N ASP A 129 -1.14 -34.09 13.35
CA ASP A 129 0.11 -33.95 12.59
C ASP A 129 1.09 -33.03 13.31
N LEU A 130 2.29 -33.53 13.56
CA LEU A 130 3.31 -32.80 14.33
C LEU A 130 4.36 -32.21 13.39
N THR A 131 4.44 -30.88 13.32
CA THR A 131 5.50 -30.21 12.57
C THR A 131 6.68 -29.90 13.49
N LEU A 132 7.76 -30.68 13.36
CA LEU A 132 8.96 -30.49 14.17
C LEU A 132 9.77 -29.30 13.65
N MET A 133 10.20 -28.40 14.54
CA MET A 133 11.06 -27.29 14.17
C MET A 133 12.45 -27.77 13.75
N THR A 134 13.01 -27.17 12.69
CA THR A 134 14.34 -27.53 12.17
C THR A 134 15.41 -26.52 12.53
N LYS A 135 15.03 -25.34 13.05
CA LYS A 135 15.96 -24.26 13.43
C LYS A 135 15.42 -23.46 14.62
N LEU A 136 16.31 -23.18 15.55
CA LEU A 136 16.14 -22.27 16.68
C LEU A 136 17.07 -21.07 16.46
N PRO A 137 16.55 -19.96 15.88
CA PRO A 137 17.39 -18.85 15.42
C PRO A 137 18.00 -18.03 16.57
N ASP A 138 17.32 -17.95 17.72
CA ASP A 138 17.77 -17.14 18.86
C ASP A 138 18.96 -17.80 19.57
N GLU A 139 18.95 -19.13 19.63
CA GLU A 139 20.01 -20.00 20.14
C GLU A 139 21.03 -20.38 19.06
N GLY A 140 20.75 -20.13 17.79
CA GLY A 140 21.61 -20.54 16.68
C GLY A 140 21.84 -22.05 16.58
N VAL A 141 20.81 -22.84 16.89
CA VAL A 141 20.85 -24.31 16.86
C VAL A 141 20.00 -24.83 15.70
N GLN A 142 20.53 -25.80 14.96
CA GLN A 142 19.80 -26.56 13.95
C GLN A 142 19.39 -27.90 14.52
N LEU A 143 18.16 -28.32 14.24
CA LEU A 143 17.57 -29.56 14.72
C LEU A 143 17.32 -30.48 13.52
N SER A 144 17.82 -31.70 13.61
CA SER A 144 17.57 -32.77 12.65
C SER A 144 16.80 -33.87 13.34
N TRP A 145 15.70 -34.29 12.72
CA TRP A 145 14.79 -35.29 13.26
C TRP A 145 14.79 -36.52 12.37
N ASP A 146 14.76 -37.70 12.98
CA ASP A 146 14.50 -38.99 12.34
C ASP A 146 13.47 -39.75 13.17
N PHE A 147 12.56 -40.48 12.52
CA PHE A 147 11.59 -41.33 13.21
C PHE A 147 11.91 -42.82 12.97
N TYR A 148 12.03 -43.56 14.07
CA TYR A 148 12.28 -45.00 14.07
C TYR A 148 11.12 -45.73 14.74
N PRO A 149 10.17 -46.29 13.97
CA PRO A 149 9.08 -47.08 14.53
C PRO A 149 9.62 -48.35 15.21
N GLU A 150 9.08 -48.70 16.36
CA GLU A 150 9.47 -49.88 17.14
C GLU A 150 8.27 -50.80 17.32
N LEU A 151 8.46 -52.09 17.04
CA LEU A 151 7.42 -53.11 17.22
C LEU A 151 7.37 -53.49 18.71
N ASP A 152 6.18 -53.50 19.29
CA ASP A 152 5.99 -53.90 20.69
C ASP A 152 6.29 -55.40 20.87
N GLN A 153 7.30 -55.71 21.70
CA GLN A 153 7.88 -57.05 21.80
C GLN A 153 6.91 -58.07 22.41
N GLU A 154 5.95 -57.61 23.22
CA GLU A 154 4.95 -58.46 23.88
C GLU A 154 3.85 -58.97 22.93
N SER A 155 3.69 -58.36 21.76
CA SER A 155 2.68 -58.73 20.76
C SER A 155 3.11 -59.86 19.83
N SER A 156 4.40 -60.25 19.85
CA SER A 156 4.95 -61.27 18.96
C SER A 156 4.69 -62.69 19.51
N THR A 157 3.86 -63.46 18.82
CA THR A 157 3.51 -64.85 19.18
C THR A 157 4.57 -65.88 18.75
N THR A 158 5.78 -65.43 18.40
CA THR A 158 6.77 -66.24 17.66
C THR A 158 8.04 -66.48 18.48
N ASP A 159 8.45 -67.74 18.62
CA ASP A 159 9.60 -68.14 19.45
C ASP A 159 10.97 -67.93 18.76
N SER A 160 11.01 -67.75 17.44
CA SER A 160 12.27 -67.64 16.69
C SER A 160 12.78 -66.20 16.56
N GLU A 161 14.07 -66.01 16.83
CA GLU A 161 14.73 -64.70 16.82
C GLU A 161 14.86 -64.11 15.40
N GLU A 162 14.92 -64.97 14.37
CA GLU A 162 15.03 -64.55 12.96
C GLU A 162 13.68 -64.03 12.41
N GLU A 163 12.56 -64.67 12.76
CA GLU A 163 11.22 -64.21 12.37
C GLU A 163 10.85 -62.89 13.07
N ARG A 164 11.27 -62.69 14.31
CA ARG A 164 11.11 -61.40 15.01
C ARG A 164 11.88 -60.27 14.32
N ARG A 165 13.12 -60.53 13.89
CA ARG A 165 13.95 -59.52 13.19
C ARG A 165 13.37 -59.15 11.82
N THR A 166 12.86 -60.12 11.08
CA THR A 166 12.23 -59.87 9.77
C THR A 166 10.92 -59.11 9.92
N ALA A 167 10.05 -59.50 10.86
CA ALA A 167 8.82 -58.77 11.17
C ALA A 167 9.10 -57.33 11.64
N ALA A 168 10.10 -57.12 12.49
CA ALA A 168 10.51 -55.78 12.91
C ALA A 168 11.00 -54.92 11.72
N GLN A 169 11.74 -55.50 10.77
CA GLN A 169 12.18 -54.79 9.57
C GLN A 169 11.02 -54.43 8.63
N GLU A 170 10.05 -55.32 8.46
CA GLU A 170 8.84 -55.05 7.67
C GLU A 170 7.96 -53.97 8.30
N TYR A 171 7.84 -54.00 9.63
CA TYR A 171 7.15 -52.95 10.39
C TYR A 171 7.82 -51.59 10.18
N VAL A 172 9.14 -51.52 10.27
CA VAL A 172 9.89 -50.28 10.03
C VAL A 172 9.68 -49.75 8.61
N ARG A 173 9.66 -50.63 7.61
CA ARG A 173 9.41 -50.24 6.22
C ARG A 173 7.99 -49.70 6.02
N SER A 174 7.02 -50.29 6.70
CA SER A 174 5.61 -49.93 6.57
C SER A 174 5.32 -48.51 7.06
N TYR A 175 6.03 -48.04 8.09
CA TYR A 175 5.78 -46.74 8.72
C TYR A 175 6.89 -45.70 8.50
N ARG A 176 7.88 -45.99 7.66
CA ARG A 176 8.94 -45.04 7.31
C ARG A 176 8.41 -43.76 6.66
N HIS A 177 7.28 -43.86 5.96
CA HIS A 177 6.64 -42.75 5.26
C HIS A 177 5.85 -41.80 6.18
N LEU A 178 5.73 -42.12 7.48
CA LEU A 178 5.02 -41.26 8.42
C LEU A 178 5.74 -39.94 8.67
N MET A 179 7.05 -39.86 8.42
CA MET A 179 7.81 -38.63 8.60
C MET A 179 8.48 -38.18 7.31
N ASP A 180 8.23 -36.94 6.93
CA ASP A 180 8.86 -36.30 5.79
C ASP A 180 10.28 -35.79 6.14
N SER A 181 11.08 -35.54 5.10
CA SER A 181 12.45 -35.01 5.26
C SER A 181 12.51 -33.60 5.87
N ASP A 182 11.38 -32.91 5.95
CA ASP A 182 11.25 -31.59 6.56
C ASP A 182 10.95 -31.64 8.07
N GLY A 183 10.77 -32.84 8.64
CA GLY A 183 10.44 -33.05 10.05
C GLY A 183 8.94 -33.07 10.34
N THR A 184 8.07 -33.13 9.34
CA THR A 184 6.62 -33.29 9.56
C THR A 184 6.26 -34.75 9.77
N LEU A 185 5.61 -35.06 10.90
CA LEU A 185 5.10 -36.38 11.24
C LEU A 185 3.59 -36.43 11.00
N HIS A 186 3.16 -37.23 10.03
CA HIS A 186 1.77 -37.38 9.61
C HIS A 186 1.08 -38.50 10.40
N ASN A 187 -0.10 -38.21 10.96
CA ASN A 187 -0.92 -39.20 11.63
C ASN A 187 -2.21 -39.56 10.86
N GLU A 188 -2.54 -38.82 9.80
CA GLU A 188 -3.75 -39.04 8.98
C GLU A 188 -3.71 -40.36 8.18
N ALA A 189 -2.52 -40.84 7.83
CA ALA A 189 -2.35 -42.07 7.08
C ALA A 189 -2.54 -43.35 7.94
N LEU A 190 -2.69 -43.21 9.26
CA LEU A 190 -2.82 -44.34 10.16
C LEU A 190 -4.24 -44.94 10.14
N PRO A 191 -4.40 -46.27 10.06
CA PRO A 191 -5.70 -46.92 10.17
C PRO A 191 -6.37 -46.63 11.52
N ALA A 192 -7.70 -46.55 11.54
CA ALA A 192 -8.44 -46.33 12.77
C ALA A 192 -8.17 -47.47 13.78
N GLY A 193 -7.80 -47.10 15.02
CA GLY A 193 -7.55 -48.03 16.12
C GLY A 193 -6.14 -48.62 16.20
N THR A 194 -5.21 -48.26 15.31
CA THR A 194 -3.80 -48.65 15.43
C THR A 194 -3.05 -47.65 16.30
N VAL A 195 -2.12 -48.10 17.15
CA VAL A 195 -1.15 -47.22 17.82
C VAL A 195 0.22 -47.57 17.28
N VAL A 196 0.90 -46.60 16.68
CA VAL A 196 2.27 -46.79 16.19
C VAL A 196 3.24 -46.25 17.24
N THR A 197 3.92 -47.18 17.90
CA THR A 197 5.00 -46.89 18.86
C THR A 197 6.32 -46.70 18.13
N GLY A 198 7.14 -45.74 18.56
CA GLY A 198 8.47 -45.52 18.00
C GLY A 198 9.32 -44.53 18.78
N CYS A 199 10.52 -44.25 18.25
CA CYS A 199 11.46 -43.31 18.82
C CYS A 199 11.77 -42.19 17.80
N LEU A 200 11.58 -40.94 18.21
CA LEU A 200 12.16 -39.78 17.53
C LEU A 200 13.64 -39.64 17.95
N SER A 201 14.52 -39.54 16.97
CA SER A 201 15.94 -39.27 17.14
C SER A 201 16.20 -37.81 16.80
N LEU A 202 16.54 -37.01 17.80
CA LEU A 202 16.92 -35.61 17.65
C LEU A 202 18.44 -35.46 17.68
N ILE A 203 19.00 -34.87 16.61
CA ILE A 203 20.40 -34.45 16.55
C ILE A 203 20.43 -32.93 16.43
N MET A 204 21.06 -32.27 17.40
CA MET A 204 21.26 -30.82 17.39
C MET A 204 22.64 -30.49 16.86
N SER A 205 22.76 -29.39 16.11
CA SER A 205 24.06 -28.90 15.66
C SER A 205 24.19 -27.39 15.74
N THR A 206 25.41 -26.93 16.04
CA THR A 206 25.75 -25.51 16.13
C THR A 206 27.21 -25.28 15.75
N ASP A 207 27.56 -24.04 15.39
CA ASP A 207 28.94 -23.69 15.07
C ASP A 207 29.71 -23.34 16.35
N ILE A 208 30.75 -24.11 16.67
CA ILE A 208 31.57 -23.90 17.87
C ILE A 208 32.89 -23.20 17.57
N VAL A 209 33.51 -22.67 18.63
CA VAL A 209 34.93 -22.29 18.61
C VAL A 209 35.76 -23.58 18.62
N PRO A 210 36.68 -23.78 17.66
CA PRO A 210 37.54 -24.96 17.64
C PRO A 210 38.41 -25.02 18.91
N GLU A 211 38.59 -26.21 19.48
CA GLU A 211 39.52 -26.46 20.58
C GLU A 211 40.96 -26.14 20.13
N GLU A 212 41.78 -25.61 21.03
CA GLU A 212 43.18 -25.28 20.77
C GLU A 212 44.01 -26.57 20.59
N ASP A 213 43.99 -27.12 19.38
CA ASP A 213 45.00 -28.09 18.94
C ASP A 213 46.13 -27.34 18.23
N GLU A 214 47.37 -27.63 18.65
CA GLU A 214 48.60 -27.04 18.12
C GLU A 214 48.62 -27.07 16.57
N GLY A 215 48.32 -25.93 15.95
CA GLY A 215 48.40 -25.73 14.50
C GLY A 215 47.07 -25.46 13.79
N THR A 216 45.92 -25.56 14.46
CA THR A 216 44.63 -25.32 13.80
C THR A 216 44.22 -23.85 13.89
N THR A 217 43.96 -23.23 12.75
CA THR A 217 43.59 -21.83 12.71
C THR A 217 42.15 -21.59 13.19
N ARG A 218 41.97 -20.67 14.13
CA ARG A 218 40.70 -20.34 14.84
C ARG A 218 39.55 -19.87 13.94
N TYR A 219 39.76 -19.77 12.63
CA TYR A 219 38.79 -19.27 11.65
C TYR A 219 38.00 -20.38 10.94
N LEU A 220 38.33 -21.66 11.14
CA LEU A 220 37.53 -22.74 10.58
C LEU A 220 36.14 -22.77 11.22
N LYS A 221 35.12 -22.94 10.37
CA LYS A 221 33.74 -23.15 10.78
C LYS A 221 33.61 -24.62 11.14
N THR A 222 33.66 -24.92 12.44
CA THR A 222 33.50 -26.29 12.94
C THR A 222 32.06 -26.48 13.40
N GLN A 223 31.31 -27.30 12.67
CA GLN A 223 29.96 -27.69 13.07
C GLN A 223 30.08 -28.82 14.09
N TYR A 224 29.51 -28.60 15.27
CA TYR A 224 29.46 -29.58 16.35
C TYR A 224 28.06 -30.18 16.44
N HIS A 225 28.00 -31.48 16.65
CA HIS A 225 26.77 -32.26 16.71
C HIS A 225 26.61 -32.87 18.10
N SER A 226 25.39 -32.87 18.62
CA SER A 226 25.05 -33.59 19.84
C SER A 226 25.07 -35.10 19.62
N SER A 227 25.15 -35.87 20.70
CA SER A 227 24.67 -37.26 20.67
C SER A 227 23.19 -37.29 20.32
N PRO A 228 22.69 -38.34 19.64
CA PRO A 228 21.27 -38.45 19.31
C PRO A 228 20.45 -38.61 20.59
N TYR A 229 19.51 -37.70 20.82
CA TYR A 229 18.51 -37.81 21.87
C TYR A 229 17.37 -38.68 21.37
N ARG A 230 16.94 -39.66 22.18
CA ARG A 230 15.84 -40.57 21.84
C ARG A 230 14.61 -40.21 22.65
N ILE A 231 13.54 -39.85 21.95
CA ILE A 231 12.26 -39.48 22.54
C ILE A 231 11.24 -40.55 22.13
N PRO A 232 10.75 -41.36 23.07
CA PRO A 232 9.70 -42.34 22.77
C PRO A 232 8.40 -41.60 22.44
N VAL A 233 7.75 -42.00 21.35
CA VAL A 233 6.49 -41.42 20.88
C VAL A 233 5.46 -42.50 20.57
N ASN A 234 4.19 -42.18 20.85
CA ASN A 234 3.05 -42.97 20.39
C ASN A 234 2.20 -42.11 19.45
N ILE A 235 2.13 -42.53 18.20
CA ILE A 235 1.34 -41.87 17.17
C ILE A 235 -0.02 -42.57 17.11
N VAL A 236 -1.06 -41.80 17.41
CA VAL A 236 -2.44 -42.28 17.40
C VAL A 236 -3.14 -41.70 16.16
N PRO A 237 -3.96 -42.48 15.44
CA PRO A 237 -4.74 -41.99 14.32
C PRO A 237 -5.65 -40.85 14.78
N ARG A 238 -5.79 -39.85 13.92
CA ARG A 238 -6.66 -38.70 14.15
C ARG A 238 -8.09 -39.17 14.47
N THR A 239 -8.73 -38.51 15.45
CA THR A 239 -10.15 -38.71 15.71
C THR A 239 -10.97 -38.11 14.57
N LEU A 240 -11.47 -38.96 13.67
CA LEU A 240 -12.32 -38.52 12.57
C LEU A 240 -13.65 -38.00 13.13
N SER A 241 -14.07 -36.83 12.68
CA SER A 241 -15.43 -36.36 12.91
C SER A 241 -16.44 -37.33 12.29
N ARG A 242 -17.65 -37.44 12.85
CA ARG A 242 -18.74 -38.24 12.26
C ARG A 242 -18.97 -37.91 10.78
N TYR A 243 -18.76 -36.67 10.38
CA TYR A 243 -18.86 -36.25 8.99
C TYR A 243 -17.70 -36.81 8.13
N GLU A 244 -16.47 -36.74 8.63
CA GLU A 244 -15.28 -37.23 7.93
C GLU A 244 -15.29 -38.77 7.80
N SER A 245 -15.76 -39.49 8.83
CA SER A 245 -15.91 -40.94 8.76
C SER A 245 -16.95 -41.38 7.71
N LEU A 246 -18.08 -40.67 7.62
CA LEU A 246 -19.08 -40.90 6.58
C LEU A 246 -18.54 -40.60 5.17
N LEU A 247 -17.72 -39.56 5.02
CA LEU A 247 -17.04 -39.26 3.75
C LEU A 247 -16.06 -40.36 3.35
N LEU A 248 -15.25 -40.86 4.29
CA LEU A 248 -14.31 -41.94 4.02
C LEU A 248 -15.05 -43.23 3.62
N GLN A 249 -16.14 -43.56 4.32
CA GLN A 249 -17.00 -44.69 3.98
C GLN A 249 -17.63 -44.53 2.59
N LEU A 250 -18.10 -43.33 2.25
CA LEU A 250 -18.62 -43.01 0.92
C LEU A 250 -17.54 -43.22 -0.15
N GLN A 251 -16.34 -42.70 0.06
CA GLN A 251 -15.23 -42.83 -0.86
C GLN A 251 -14.89 -44.31 -1.10
N ASN A 252 -14.73 -45.09 -0.04
CA ASN A 252 -14.42 -46.52 -0.13
C ASN A 252 -15.54 -47.32 -0.81
N ALA A 253 -16.80 -46.99 -0.53
CA ALA A 253 -17.95 -47.61 -1.20
C ALA A 253 -17.98 -47.30 -2.71
N ILE A 254 -17.66 -46.07 -3.10
CA ILE A 254 -17.52 -45.69 -4.51
C ILE A 254 -16.36 -46.45 -5.16
N THR A 255 -15.18 -46.48 -4.53
CA THR A 255 -13.99 -47.18 -5.07
C THR A 255 -14.25 -48.67 -5.28
N SER A 256 -14.86 -49.34 -4.29
CA SER A 256 -15.21 -50.77 -4.42
C SER A 256 -16.26 -51.05 -5.50
N GLN A 257 -17.23 -50.14 -5.69
CA GLN A 257 -18.17 -50.23 -6.81
C GLN A 257 -17.50 -49.97 -8.17
N ASP A 258 -16.54 -49.04 -8.23
CA ASP A 258 -15.78 -48.74 -9.44
C ASP A 258 -14.94 -49.94 -9.88
N GLU A 259 -14.16 -50.53 -8.97
CA GLU A 259 -13.37 -51.75 -9.22
C GLU A 259 -14.24 -52.93 -9.67
N GLY A 260 -15.44 -53.08 -9.11
CA GLY A 260 -16.39 -54.13 -9.48
C GLY A 260 -17.13 -53.91 -10.79
N SER A 261 -17.23 -52.66 -11.28
CA SER A 261 -18.03 -52.28 -12.45
C SER A 261 -17.21 -51.86 -13.67
N LEU A 262 -15.90 -52.12 -13.69
CA LEU A 262 -14.96 -51.79 -14.79
C LEU A 262 -15.40 -52.31 -16.18
N GLY A 263 -16.28 -53.31 -16.25
CA GLY A 263 -16.85 -53.84 -17.50
C GLY A 263 -18.16 -53.19 -17.96
N GLU A 264 -18.72 -52.28 -17.18
CA GLU A 264 -19.99 -51.60 -17.45
C GLU A 264 -19.76 -50.17 -17.95
N ASN A 265 -20.70 -49.62 -18.72
CA ASN A 265 -20.58 -48.25 -19.26
C ASN A 265 -20.97 -47.16 -18.25
N THR A 266 -21.36 -47.53 -17.03
CA THR A 266 -21.90 -46.62 -16.02
C THR A 266 -21.56 -47.09 -14.61
N LEU A 267 -21.06 -46.19 -13.78
CA LEU A 267 -20.86 -46.43 -12.34
C LEU A 267 -22.13 -46.06 -11.57
N SER A 268 -22.72 -47.02 -10.85
CA SER A 268 -23.80 -46.75 -9.90
C SER A 268 -23.24 -46.20 -8.60
N LEU A 269 -23.75 -45.07 -8.12
CA LEU A 269 -23.33 -44.48 -6.84
C LEU A 269 -24.18 -45.03 -5.67
N PRO A 270 -23.62 -45.14 -4.44
CA PRO A 270 -24.37 -45.59 -3.26
C PRO A 270 -25.53 -44.64 -2.92
N THR A 271 -26.68 -45.18 -2.52
CA THR A 271 -27.84 -44.35 -2.09
C THR A 271 -27.99 -44.27 -0.57
N GLU A 272 -27.25 -45.09 0.18
CA GLU A 272 -27.33 -45.21 1.63
C GLU A 272 -25.96 -45.52 2.23
N ILE A 273 -25.60 -44.84 3.33
CA ILE A 273 -24.39 -45.09 4.11
C ILE A 273 -24.76 -45.08 5.58
N ASP A 274 -24.43 -46.16 6.30
CA ASP A 274 -24.68 -46.31 7.75
C ASP A 274 -26.14 -46.00 8.16
N GLY A 275 -27.11 -46.47 7.36
CA GLY A 275 -28.54 -46.22 7.59
C GLY A 275 -29.04 -44.83 7.18
N GLN A 276 -28.19 -43.97 6.61
CA GLN A 276 -28.56 -42.62 6.16
C GLN A 276 -28.70 -42.54 4.63
N PRO A 277 -29.85 -42.07 4.11
CA PRO A 277 -30.03 -41.87 2.68
C PRO A 277 -29.24 -40.64 2.19
N ILE A 278 -28.46 -40.81 1.12
CA ILE A 278 -27.64 -39.75 0.51
C ILE A 278 -28.15 -39.38 -0.88
N SER A 279 -27.99 -38.10 -1.26
CA SER A 279 -28.44 -37.55 -2.54
C SER A 279 -27.33 -36.72 -3.17
N TYR A 280 -27.10 -36.93 -4.47
CA TYR A 280 -26.08 -36.22 -5.25
C TYR A 280 -26.68 -35.00 -5.96
N ARG A 281 -25.94 -33.89 -6.02
CA ARG A 281 -26.31 -32.69 -6.78
C ARG A 281 -25.06 -32.05 -7.38
N GLU A 282 -25.14 -31.68 -8.65
CA GLU A 282 -24.07 -30.98 -9.35
C GLU A 282 -23.90 -29.54 -8.82
N HIS A 283 -22.66 -29.12 -8.61
CA HIS A 283 -22.35 -27.77 -8.16
C HIS A 283 -22.58 -26.76 -9.29
N ARG A 284 -23.75 -26.11 -9.30
CA ARG A 284 -24.03 -25.03 -10.25
C ARG A 284 -23.38 -23.74 -9.78
N ASP A 285 -22.28 -23.37 -10.42
CA ASP A 285 -21.63 -22.08 -10.23
C ASP A 285 -22.60 -20.94 -10.58
N ARG A 286 -22.91 -20.11 -9.58
CA ARG A 286 -23.84 -18.99 -9.68
C ARG A 286 -23.15 -17.68 -10.06
N SER A 287 -21.88 -17.70 -10.45
CA SER A 287 -21.09 -16.52 -10.83
C SER A 287 -21.75 -15.69 -11.96
N TYR A 288 -22.59 -16.30 -12.82
CA TYR A 288 -23.38 -15.58 -13.83
C TYR A 288 -24.34 -14.52 -13.23
N LEU A 289 -24.74 -14.66 -11.97
CA LEU A 289 -25.59 -13.68 -11.28
C LEU A 289 -24.92 -12.30 -11.10
N TRP A 290 -23.60 -12.22 -11.26
CA TRP A 290 -22.86 -10.95 -11.16
C TRP A 290 -22.93 -10.09 -12.44
N LEU A 291 -23.21 -10.69 -13.60
CA LEU A 291 -23.33 -9.98 -14.88
C LEU A 291 -24.45 -8.92 -14.91
N PRO A 292 -25.68 -9.17 -14.44
CA PRO A 292 -26.72 -8.14 -14.41
C PRO A 292 -26.38 -6.97 -13.45
N LEU A 293 -25.70 -7.25 -12.33
CA LEU A 293 -25.24 -6.21 -11.40
C LEU A 293 -24.25 -5.25 -12.08
N LEU A 294 -23.31 -5.79 -12.85
CA LEU A 294 -22.35 -5.01 -13.63
C LEU A 294 -23.05 -4.15 -14.69
N GLY A 295 -24.09 -4.68 -15.34
CA GLY A 295 -24.93 -3.94 -16.28
C GLY A 295 -25.64 -2.73 -15.65
N VAL A 296 -26.17 -2.88 -14.43
CA VAL A 296 -26.81 -1.78 -13.68
C VAL A 296 -25.79 -0.69 -13.31
N ILE A 297 -24.60 -1.09 -12.86
CA ILE A 297 -23.51 -0.14 -12.51
C ILE A 297 -23.08 0.64 -13.76
N ALA A 298 -22.91 -0.02 -14.90
CA ALA A 298 -22.55 0.63 -16.16
C ALA A 298 -23.63 1.63 -16.62
N ALA A 299 -24.91 1.24 -16.56
CA ALA A 299 -26.02 2.11 -16.89
C ALA A 299 -26.08 3.36 -15.98
N MET A 300 -25.86 3.16 -14.67
CA MET A 300 -25.78 4.25 -13.69
C MET A 300 -24.60 5.21 -13.98
N ALA A 301 -23.43 4.66 -14.32
CA ALA A 301 -22.25 5.47 -14.66
C ALA A 301 -22.48 6.33 -15.92
N ILE A 302 -23.12 5.77 -16.96
CA ILE A 302 -23.47 6.52 -18.18
C ILE A 302 -24.46 7.65 -17.85
N TYR A 303 -25.49 7.37 -17.04
CA TYR A 303 -26.46 8.38 -16.62
C TYR A 303 -25.80 9.52 -15.83
N MET A 304 -24.93 9.20 -14.87
CA MET A 304 -24.19 10.20 -14.09
C MET A 304 -23.26 11.04 -14.97
N ARG A 305 -22.59 10.44 -15.96
CA ARG A 305 -21.71 11.15 -16.90
C ARG A 305 -22.45 12.21 -17.71
N GLN A 306 -23.67 11.94 -18.16
CA GLN A 306 -24.48 12.93 -18.88
C GLN A 306 -24.83 14.14 -18.00
N GLY A 307 -25.15 13.91 -16.73
CA GLY A 307 -25.40 14.98 -15.76
C GLY A 307 -24.15 15.82 -15.50
N GLN A 308 -22.97 15.20 -15.47
CA GLN A 308 -21.70 15.91 -15.28
C GLN A 308 -21.32 16.77 -16.49
N LEU A 309 -21.48 16.27 -17.73
CA LEU A 309 -21.18 17.02 -18.95
C LEU A 309 -21.99 18.31 -19.06
N LYS A 310 -23.31 18.24 -18.83
CA LYS A 310 -24.18 19.44 -18.84
C LYS A 310 -23.77 20.46 -17.76
N ARG A 311 -23.43 19.97 -16.56
CA ARG A 311 -22.95 20.83 -15.46
C ARG A 311 -21.60 21.46 -15.80
N GLU A 312 -20.72 20.72 -16.48
CA GLU A 312 -19.41 21.21 -16.90
C GLU A 312 -19.54 22.27 -17.99
N GLU A 313 -20.42 22.06 -18.98
CA GLU A 313 -20.71 23.03 -20.03
C GLU A 313 -21.30 24.33 -19.46
N GLN A 314 -22.27 24.22 -18.53
CA GLN A 314 -22.82 25.39 -17.82
C GLN A 314 -21.74 26.14 -17.02
N LYS A 315 -20.85 25.41 -16.34
CA LYS A 315 -19.71 26.02 -15.63
C LYS A 315 -18.75 26.72 -16.58
N LYS A 316 -18.42 26.11 -17.73
CA LYS A 316 -17.57 26.71 -18.76
C LYS A 316 -18.18 28.00 -19.30
N ARG A 317 -19.48 27.97 -19.67
CA ARG A 317 -20.22 29.16 -20.11
C ARG A 317 -20.19 30.27 -19.06
N ALA A 318 -20.49 29.94 -17.80
CA ALA A 318 -20.49 30.90 -16.69
C ALA A 318 -19.10 31.52 -16.46
N ASN A 319 -18.03 30.73 -16.51
CA ASN A 319 -16.66 31.21 -16.35
C ASN A 319 -16.24 32.15 -17.48
N LEU A 320 -16.58 31.84 -18.73
CA LEU A 320 -16.30 32.73 -19.87
C LEU A 320 -17.02 34.07 -19.72
N LEU A 321 -18.30 34.05 -19.35
CA LEU A 321 -19.07 35.26 -19.06
C LEU A 321 -18.45 36.09 -17.92
N LEU A 322 -17.96 35.46 -16.85
CA LEU A 322 -17.28 36.19 -15.76
C LEU A 322 -15.97 36.84 -16.21
N LEU A 323 -15.18 36.15 -17.05
CA LEU A 323 -13.93 36.70 -17.59
C LEU A 323 -14.17 37.92 -18.49
N ASP A 324 -15.22 37.86 -19.31
CA ASP A 324 -15.57 38.92 -20.26
C ASP A 324 -16.31 40.10 -19.61
N TYR A 325 -16.85 39.92 -18.40
CA TYR A 325 -17.62 40.93 -17.68
C TYR A 325 -16.81 42.21 -17.42
N SER A 326 -15.55 42.09 -16.96
CA SER A 326 -14.72 43.27 -16.71
C SER A 326 -14.41 44.04 -18.01
N GLU A 327 -14.30 43.34 -19.13
CA GLU A 327 -14.10 43.96 -20.45
C GLU A 327 -15.37 44.69 -20.93
N LEU A 328 -16.55 44.14 -20.67
CA LEU A 328 -17.82 44.80 -20.95
C LEU A 328 -17.96 46.11 -20.17
N VAL A 329 -17.78 46.06 -18.85
CA VAL A 329 -17.99 47.23 -17.98
C VAL A 329 -16.95 48.31 -18.26
N SER A 330 -15.68 47.94 -18.47
CA SER A 330 -14.62 48.92 -18.82
C SER A 330 -14.91 49.64 -20.14
N LYS A 331 -15.31 48.92 -21.20
CA LYS A 331 -15.71 49.56 -22.46
C LYS A 331 -16.95 50.44 -22.29
N LEU A 332 -17.92 49.99 -21.48
CA LEU A 332 -19.13 50.77 -21.20
C LEU A 332 -18.80 52.10 -20.50
N ILE A 333 -17.89 52.10 -19.52
CA ILE A 333 -17.40 53.32 -18.86
C ILE A 333 -16.72 54.25 -19.86
N VAL A 334 -15.86 53.71 -20.75
CA VAL A 334 -15.15 54.50 -21.76
C VAL A 334 -16.14 55.17 -22.73
N TYR A 335 -17.11 54.43 -23.26
CA TYR A 335 -18.06 54.98 -24.21
C TYR A 335 -19.06 55.96 -23.58
N ILE A 336 -19.55 55.68 -22.36
CA ILE A 336 -20.38 56.63 -21.62
C ILE A 336 -19.58 57.88 -21.28
N GLY A 337 -18.30 57.73 -20.90
CA GLY A 337 -17.38 58.84 -20.65
C GLY A 337 -17.11 59.69 -21.90
N ALA A 338 -17.18 59.10 -23.09
CA ALA A 338 -17.10 59.78 -24.39
C ALA A 338 -18.43 60.44 -24.82
N GLY A 339 -19.48 60.34 -24.01
CA GLY A 339 -20.78 60.98 -24.26
C GLY A 339 -21.80 60.10 -25.00
N LEU A 340 -21.53 58.79 -25.18
CA LEU A 340 -22.52 57.87 -25.75
C LEU A 340 -23.60 57.51 -24.72
N THR A 341 -24.82 57.28 -25.19
CA THR A 341 -25.89 56.67 -24.38
C THR A 341 -25.59 55.18 -24.12
N ILE A 342 -26.19 54.59 -23.08
CA ILE A 342 -26.00 53.17 -22.72
C ILE A 342 -26.30 52.26 -23.91
N ARG A 343 -27.41 52.52 -24.62
CA ARG A 343 -27.78 51.80 -25.85
C ARG A 343 -26.70 51.90 -26.92
N ASN A 344 -26.28 53.11 -27.29
CA ASN A 344 -25.30 53.32 -28.35
C ASN A 344 -23.92 52.76 -27.96
N ALA A 345 -23.57 52.79 -26.68
CA ALA A 345 -22.36 52.18 -26.15
C ALA A 345 -22.41 50.65 -26.32
N LEU A 346 -23.51 49.99 -25.92
CA LEU A 346 -23.68 48.53 -26.08
C LEU A 346 -23.73 48.10 -27.55
N GLU A 347 -24.39 48.86 -28.43
CA GLU A 347 -24.37 48.65 -29.88
C GLU A 347 -22.96 48.78 -30.47
N THR A 348 -22.16 49.73 -29.96
CA THR A 348 -20.76 49.91 -30.39
C THR A 348 -19.86 48.79 -29.87
N ILE A 349 -20.06 48.34 -28.62
CA ILE A 349 -19.35 47.20 -28.04
C ILE A 349 -19.65 45.92 -28.83
N SER A 350 -20.91 45.64 -29.17
CA SER A 350 -21.29 44.47 -29.97
C SER A 350 -20.61 44.49 -31.33
N ARG A 351 -20.67 45.61 -32.07
CA ARG A 351 -20.01 45.74 -33.39
C ARG A 351 -18.50 45.57 -33.30
N HIS A 352 -17.87 46.07 -32.24
CA HIS A 352 -16.45 45.86 -32.01
C HIS A 352 -16.13 44.38 -31.79
N PHE A 353 -16.93 43.64 -31.02
CA PHE A 353 -16.74 42.20 -30.84
C PHE A 353 -16.99 41.41 -32.13
N ASP A 354 -18.00 41.78 -32.92
CA ASP A 354 -18.26 41.16 -34.21
C ASP A 354 -17.07 41.34 -35.19
N ALA A 355 -16.46 42.53 -35.21
CA ALA A 355 -15.27 42.80 -36.02
C ALA A 355 -14.03 41.98 -35.57
N LEU A 356 -13.92 41.64 -34.28
CA LEU A 356 -12.83 40.77 -33.80
C LEU A 356 -13.05 39.31 -34.23
N LEU A 357 -14.30 38.87 -34.29
CA LEU A 357 -14.70 37.54 -34.75
C LEU A 357 -14.45 37.39 -36.26
N GLU A 358 -14.85 38.36 -37.07
CA GLU A 358 -14.63 38.37 -38.53
C GLU A 358 -13.14 38.33 -38.91
N ARG A 359 -12.28 38.90 -38.07
CA ARG A 359 -10.82 38.88 -38.25
C ARG A 359 -10.15 37.62 -37.69
N GLY A 360 -10.90 36.70 -37.08
CA GLY A 360 -10.37 35.48 -36.48
C GLY A 360 -9.47 35.70 -35.25
N ILE A 361 -9.55 36.89 -34.61
CA ILE A 361 -8.71 37.23 -33.46
C ILE A 361 -9.27 36.62 -32.17
N GLN A 362 -10.59 36.46 -32.09
CA GLN A 362 -11.26 35.87 -30.95
C GLN A 362 -12.36 34.90 -31.39
N GLU A 363 -12.58 33.85 -30.58
CA GLU A 363 -13.68 32.91 -30.76
C GLU A 363 -15.03 33.51 -30.34
N ASP A 364 -16.12 32.96 -30.87
CA ASP A 364 -17.47 33.39 -30.52
C ASP A 364 -17.82 33.01 -29.08
N ARG A 365 -17.72 33.98 -28.17
CA ARG A 365 -17.95 33.78 -26.73
C ARG A 365 -19.42 34.01 -26.38
N PRO A 366 -19.92 33.39 -25.28
CA PRO A 366 -21.31 33.53 -24.87
C PRO A 366 -21.76 34.98 -24.65
N LEU A 367 -20.87 35.88 -24.22
CA LEU A 367 -21.21 37.30 -24.06
C LEU A 367 -21.57 37.95 -25.41
N TYR A 368 -20.84 37.62 -26.47
CA TYR A 368 -21.01 38.27 -27.78
C TYR A 368 -22.36 37.90 -28.39
N GLN A 369 -22.75 36.65 -28.23
CA GLN A 369 -24.08 36.15 -28.62
C GLN A 369 -25.21 36.87 -27.87
N GLU A 370 -25.07 37.07 -26.55
CA GLU A 370 -26.08 37.75 -25.73
C GLU A 370 -26.18 39.25 -26.06
N LEU A 371 -25.05 39.91 -26.34
CA LEU A 371 -25.01 41.31 -26.78
C LEU A 371 -25.62 41.48 -28.17
N ARG A 372 -25.32 40.58 -29.12
CA ARG A 372 -25.94 40.60 -30.44
C ARG A 372 -27.46 40.43 -30.36
N THR A 373 -27.91 39.53 -29.49
CA THR A 373 -29.34 39.35 -29.18
C THR A 373 -29.94 40.65 -28.64
N MET A 374 -29.25 41.34 -27.75
CA MET A 374 -29.68 42.64 -27.22
C MET A 374 -29.80 43.70 -28.32
N VAL A 375 -28.80 43.80 -29.22
CA VAL A 375 -28.81 44.72 -30.36
C VAL A 375 -29.98 44.43 -31.31
N LEU A 376 -30.26 43.15 -31.58
CA LEU A 376 -31.43 42.76 -32.38
C LEU A 376 -32.76 43.16 -31.70
N GLN A 377 -32.83 43.09 -30.36
CA GLN A 377 -34.01 43.53 -29.62
C GLN A 377 -34.20 45.06 -29.69
N PHE A 378 -33.13 45.84 -29.67
CA PHE A 378 -33.18 47.30 -29.85
C PHE A 378 -33.75 47.71 -31.22
N GLN A 379 -33.50 46.92 -32.26
CA GLN A 379 -34.03 47.14 -33.60
C GLN A 379 -35.52 46.77 -33.72
N ARG A 380 -36.03 45.89 -32.85
CA ARG A 380 -37.41 45.37 -32.86
C ARG A 380 -38.41 46.21 -32.06
N ASN A 381 -38.05 47.44 -31.69
CA ASN A 381 -38.89 48.37 -30.95
C ASN A 381 -39.44 47.82 -29.61
N ILE A 382 -38.72 46.87 -28.99
CA ILE A 382 -39.02 46.35 -27.65
C ILE A 382 -38.60 47.43 -26.63
N PRO A 383 -39.36 47.66 -25.54
CA PRO A 383 -38.98 48.63 -24.51
C PRO A 383 -37.59 48.32 -23.92
N GLU A 384 -36.71 49.33 -23.84
CA GLU A 384 -35.32 49.12 -23.39
C GLU A 384 -35.23 48.48 -21.99
N SER A 385 -36.15 48.83 -21.09
CA SER A 385 -36.24 48.22 -19.75
C SER A 385 -36.43 46.69 -19.81
N GLU A 386 -37.27 46.21 -20.73
CA GLU A 386 -37.50 44.79 -20.92
C GLU A 386 -36.28 44.10 -21.54
N ILE A 387 -35.59 44.80 -22.44
CA ILE A 387 -34.35 44.31 -23.07
C ILE A 387 -33.28 44.07 -22.00
N TYR A 388 -32.99 45.06 -21.15
CA TYR A 388 -31.97 44.93 -20.11
C TYR A 388 -32.32 43.85 -19.08
N LEU A 389 -33.58 43.79 -18.63
CA LEU A 389 -34.04 42.75 -17.70
C LEU A 389 -33.97 41.34 -18.33
N SER A 390 -34.35 41.21 -19.60
CA SER A 390 -34.29 39.94 -20.32
C SER A 390 -32.84 39.47 -20.49
N PHE A 391 -31.89 40.38 -20.74
CA PHE A 391 -30.46 40.09 -20.78
C PHE A 391 -29.94 39.57 -19.43
N GLY A 392 -30.27 40.25 -18.33
CA GLY A 392 -29.90 39.80 -16.98
C GLY A 392 -30.43 38.39 -16.67
N ARG A 393 -31.68 38.09 -17.06
CA ARG A 393 -32.29 36.77 -16.89
C ARG A 393 -31.66 35.68 -17.76
N ARG A 394 -31.28 35.99 -19.02
CA ARG A 394 -30.65 35.02 -19.94
C ARG A 394 -29.22 34.66 -19.50
N VAL A 395 -28.46 35.67 -19.05
CA VAL A 395 -27.09 35.48 -18.56
C VAL A 395 -27.09 34.80 -17.18
N ASN A 396 -28.04 35.17 -16.30
CA ASN A 396 -28.27 34.58 -14.98
C ASN A 396 -27.01 34.48 -14.10
N LEU A 397 -26.22 35.56 -14.07
CA LEU A 397 -25.04 35.70 -13.21
C LEU A 397 -25.17 36.95 -12.35
N LYS A 398 -24.67 36.87 -11.10
CA LYS A 398 -24.78 37.96 -10.12
C LYS A 398 -24.21 39.29 -10.63
N PRO A 399 -22.99 39.35 -11.23
CA PRO A 399 -22.42 40.62 -11.70
C PRO A 399 -23.28 41.26 -12.81
N TYR A 400 -23.73 40.46 -13.78
CA TYR A 400 -24.61 40.92 -14.86
C TYR A 400 -25.98 41.42 -14.36
N THR A 401 -26.55 40.77 -13.34
CA THR A 401 -27.81 41.21 -12.72
C THR A 401 -27.64 42.55 -11.99
N LYS A 402 -26.48 42.75 -11.35
CA LYS A 402 -26.12 44.02 -10.71
C LYS A 402 -25.92 45.12 -11.74
N LEU A 403 -25.22 44.84 -12.84
CA LEU A 403 -25.06 45.76 -13.98
C LEU A 403 -26.42 46.21 -14.55
N VAL A 404 -27.33 45.26 -14.81
CA VAL A 404 -28.68 45.58 -15.30
C VAL A 404 -29.45 46.45 -14.30
N SER A 405 -29.34 46.16 -13.00
CA SER A 405 -29.95 47.00 -11.95
C SER A 405 -29.39 48.43 -11.95
N LEU A 406 -28.08 48.60 -12.14
CA LEU A 406 -27.44 49.93 -12.24
C LEU A 406 -27.92 50.71 -13.48
N ILE A 407 -28.04 50.02 -14.62
CA ILE A 407 -28.55 50.61 -15.87
C ILE A 407 -30.01 51.03 -15.70
N GLU A 408 -30.86 50.19 -15.13
CA GLU A 408 -32.27 50.51 -14.91
C GLU A 408 -32.47 51.64 -13.89
N GLN A 409 -31.70 51.65 -12.80
CA GLN A 409 -31.74 52.72 -11.81
C GLN A 409 -31.31 54.06 -12.40
N ASN A 410 -30.31 54.06 -13.28
CA ASN A 410 -29.88 55.26 -14.00
C ASN A 410 -30.97 55.79 -14.93
N ARG A 411 -31.66 54.89 -15.63
CA ARG A 411 -32.76 55.25 -16.54
C ARG A 411 -33.95 55.87 -15.81
N GLN A 412 -34.27 55.39 -14.60
CA GLN A 412 -35.40 55.89 -13.80
C GLN A 412 -35.09 57.20 -13.04
N ASN A 413 -33.87 57.34 -12.48
CA ASN A 413 -33.54 58.41 -11.53
C ASN A 413 -32.52 59.45 -12.03
N GLY A 414 -31.97 59.29 -13.25
CA GLY A 414 -31.01 60.24 -13.85
C GLY A 414 -29.55 60.06 -13.41
N SER A 415 -28.65 60.80 -14.06
CA SER A 415 -27.28 60.36 -14.38
C SER A 415 -26.12 60.76 -13.48
N LYS A 416 -26.32 61.38 -12.32
CA LYS A 416 -25.20 62.03 -11.62
C LYS A 416 -24.12 61.06 -11.09
N ASN A 417 -24.43 59.78 -10.84
CA ASN A 417 -23.50 58.83 -10.22
C ASN A 417 -23.33 57.48 -10.95
N LEU A 418 -23.90 57.28 -12.15
CA LEU A 418 -23.79 55.97 -12.83
C LEU A 418 -22.34 55.62 -13.15
N ARG A 419 -21.56 56.59 -13.61
CA ARG A 419 -20.15 56.37 -13.96
C ARG A 419 -19.34 55.88 -12.76
N SER A 420 -19.46 56.53 -11.59
CA SER A 420 -18.75 56.13 -10.38
C SER A 420 -19.22 54.76 -9.86
N MET A 421 -20.52 54.44 -10.02
CA MET A 421 -21.03 53.10 -9.70
C MET A 421 -20.49 52.01 -10.62
N LEU A 422 -20.36 52.29 -11.92
CA LEU A 422 -19.76 51.37 -12.88
C LEU A 422 -18.26 51.22 -12.66
N GLU A 423 -17.54 52.31 -12.31
CA GLU A 423 -16.10 52.28 -12.00
C GLU A 423 -15.82 51.38 -10.78
N LEU A 424 -16.65 51.46 -9.74
CA LEU A 424 -16.54 50.60 -8.56
C LEU A 424 -16.81 49.12 -8.93
N GLU A 425 -17.85 48.86 -9.71
CA GLU A 425 -18.16 47.52 -10.20
C GLU A 425 -17.08 46.93 -11.13
N MET A 426 -16.45 47.77 -11.95
CA MET A 426 -15.35 47.39 -12.83
C MET A 426 -14.11 47.00 -12.04
N GLU A 427 -13.78 47.73 -10.97
CA GLU A 427 -12.65 47.42 -10.09
C GLU A 427 -12.86 46.06 -9.42
N ASP A 428 -14.06 45.82 -8.88
CA ASP A 428 -14.44 44.53 -8.29
C ASP A 428 -14.33 43.39 -9.32
N ALA A 429 -14.86 43.59 -10.54
CA ALA A 429 -14.80 42.61 -11.63
C ALA A 429 -13.36 42.35 -12.12
N PHE A 430 -12.51 43.37 -12.12
CA PHE A 430 -11.13 43.27 -12.55
C PHE A 430 -10.28 42.50 -11.54
N GLU A 431 -10.46 42.76 -10.24
CA GLU A 431 -9.85 41.96 -9.19
C GLU A 431 -10.38 40.52 -9.19
N GLU A 432 -11.68 40.30 -9.40
CA GLU A 432 -12.23 38.95 -9.56
C GLU A 432 -11.55 38.22 -10.73
N ARG A 433 -11.45 38.82 -11.92
CA ARG A 433 -10.76 38.27 -13.10
C ARG A 433 -9.30 37.90 -12.81
N LYS A 434 -8.57 38.75 -12.10
CA LYS A 434 -7.17 38.50 -11.71
C LYS A 434 -7.05 37.31 -10.77
N THR A 435 -7.98 37.17 -9.81
CA THR A 435 -8.02 36.00 -8.92
C THR A 435 -8.43 34.72 -9.67
N THR A 436 -9.37 34.79 -10.62
CA THR A 436 -9.76 33.63 -11.43
C THR A 436 -8.63 33.17 -12.34
N ALA A 437 -7.93 34.10 -13.01
CA ALA A 437 -6.77 33.79 -13.83
C ALA A 437 -5.67 33.10 -13.01
N ARG A 438 -5.41 33.58 -11.79
CA ARG A 438 -4.46 32.94 -10.87
C ARG A 438 -4.91 31.54 -10.45
N ARG A 439 -6.20 31.37 -10.14
CA ARG A 439 -6.77 30.07 -9.76
C ARG A 439 -6.71 29.05 -10.91
N LEU A 440 -7.05 29.47 -12.13
CA LEU A 440 -6.96 28.61 -13.32
C LEU A 440 -5.50 28.22 -13.62
N GLY A 441 -4.54 29.11 -13.35
CA GLY A 441 -3.10 28.77 -13.40
C GLY A 441 -2.69 27.76 -12.31
N GLU A 442 -3.18 27.92 -11.08
CA GLU A 442 -2.97 26.98 -9.97
C GLU A 442 -3.61 25.59 -10.26
N GLU A 443 -4.83 25.57 -10.83
CA GLU A 443 -5.55 24.33 -11.21
C GLU A 443 -4.91 23.62 -12.41
N ALA A 444 -4.36 24.35 -13.39
CA ALA A 444 -3.60 23.77 -14.49
C ALA A 444 -2.29 23.12 -14.01
N GLY A 445 -1.58 23.78 -13.08
CA GLY A 445 -0.36 23.23 -12.48
C GLY A 445 -0.63 21.95 -11.68
N THR A 446 -1.71 21.90 -10.89
CA THR A 446 -2.05 20.71 -10.10
C THR A 446 -2.57 19.53 -10.92
N LYS A 447 -3.30 19.77 -12.02
CA LYS A 447 -3.69 18.70 -12.94
C LYS A 447 -2.50 18.03 -13.64
N LEU A 448 -1.40 18.75 -13.85
CA LEU A 448 -0.16 18.21 -14.41
C LEU A 448 0.66 17.40 -13.40
N LEU A 449 0.44 17.58 -12.09
CA LEU A 449 1.16 16.83 -11.05
C LEU A 449 0.68 15.39 -10.90
N LEU A 450 -0.61 15.11 -11.14
CA LEU A 450 -1.16 13.76 -10.97
C LEU A 450 -0.51 12.73 -11.93
N PRO A 451 -0.36 12.99 -13.25
CA PRO A 451 0.39 12.11 -14.14
C PRO A 451 1.86 11.92 -13.71
N LEU A 452 2.50 12.96 -13.18
CA LEU A 452 3.88 12.90 -12.71
C LEU A 452 4.05 11.94 -11.53
N PHE A 453 3.15 12.00 -10.54
CA PHE A 453 3.17 11.08 -9.40
C PHE A 453 2.87 9.63 -9.80
N LEU A 454 1.98 9.42 -10.77
CA LEU A 454 1.67 8.08 -11.27
C LEU A 454 2.89 7.48 -11.99
N MET A 455 3.58 8.27 -12.82
CA MET A 455 4.84 7.85 -13.45
C MET A 455 5.92 7.52 -12.43
N LEU A 456 6.08 8.34 -11.38
CA LEU A 456 7.02 8.09 -10.28
C LEU A 456 6.70 6.79 -9.54
N GLY A 457 5.42 6.53 -9.27
CA GLY A 457 4.96 5.30 -8.61
C GLY A 457 5.31 4.03 -9.39
N ILE A 458 5.12 4.06 -10.72
CA ILE A 458 5.52 2.95 -11.61
C ILE A 458 7.03 2.70 -11.53
N VAL A 459 7.84 3.76 -11.63
CA VAL A 459 9.31 3.64 -11.51
C VAL A 459 9.72 3.10 -10.14
N MET A 460 9.06 3.53 -9.07
CA MET A 460 9.31 3.05 -7.71
C MET A 460 9.03 1.54 -7.58
N VAL A 461 7.93 1.04 -8.14
CA VAL A 461 7.61 -0.40 -8.15
C VAL A 461 8.67 -1.19 -8.92
N ILE A 462 9.12 -0.70 -10.07
CA ILE A 462 10.18 -1.34 -10.87
C ILE A 462 11.49 -1.48 -10.10
N VAL A 463 11.82 -0.54 -9.20
CA VAL A 463 13.05 -0.60 -8.40
C VAL A 463 12.88 -1.43 -7.13
N ILE A 464 11.75 -1.30 -6.43
CA ILE A 464 11.50 -1.96 -5.14
C ILE A 464 11.27 -3.47 -5.30
N VAL A 465 10.52 -3.90 -6.33
CA VAL A 465 10.17 -5.32 -6.49
C VAL A 465 11.43 -6.20 -6.67
N PRO A 466 12.39 -5.87 -7.55
CA PRO A 466 13.65 -6.61 -7.65
C PRO A 466 14.51 -6.54 -6.38
N ALA A 467 14.51 -5.40 -5.69
CA ALA A 467 15.27 -5.22 -4.45
C ALA A 467 14.74 -6.12 -3.33
N MET A 468 13.41 -6.22 -3.18
CA MET A 468 12.80 -7.12 -2.19
C MET A 468 12.97 -8.59 -2.57
N SER A 469 12.88 -8.95 -3.86
CA SER A 469 13.15 -10.33 -4.29
C SER A 469 14.62 -10.75 -4.19
N ALA A 470 15.54 -9.80 -3.98
CA ALA A 470 16.95 -10.07 -3.76
C ALA A 470 17.33 -10.13 -2.25
N LEU A 471 16.42 -9.75 -1.37
CA LEU A 471 16.62 -9.65 0.09
C LEU A 471 15.94 -10.78 0.89
N GLY A 472 15.06 -11.56 0.25
CA GLY A 472 14.51 -12.82 0.78
C GLY A 472 14.94 -13.98 -0.11
#